data_AF-A0A7R9BRH6-F1
#
_entry.id   AF-A0A7R9BRH6-F1
#
_cell.length_a   1.000
_cell.length_b   1.000
_cell.length_c   1.000
_cell.angle_alpha   90.00
_cell.angle_beta   90.00
_cell.angle_gamma   90.00
#
_symmetry.space_group_name_H-M   'P 1'
#
loop_
_entity.id
_entity.type
_entity.pdbx_description
1 polymer ?
#
loop_
_entity_poly.entity_id
_entity_poly.type
_entity_poly.pdbx_seq_one_letter_code
_entity_poly.pdbx_strand_id
1 'polypeptide(L)'
;MCNINMEMTVPLMLGFPLKKAGTDEFSNPLLECLRAAHEELTPEILQGYLVELEKLEEIRNKYVKRFDKVADKRELVDRLSGYYDALVTLNKKIDPTASKISLKFDDAFDEGSYFRRTRATSGGLHFEIFCILFNIAAAQSQMLSSEGFPGDEELRVGTRTYQQLAGYLCTVQDNVALFCYDEPTPDIRIDTLNALSSLMLAQAQELVLMKAIKDGKKSGPIAKLAVECGRMNKTLSEVLSRDDFKWMFPRASVIVAAKAHGYMGVAEYFQTLVCHDLKKYGEGICRLTKAKEFLNAAAILCPLEFPRNLKSFQESVETLLVSAVKENDVIYCDVVPKYEKCEELSGFRVVKLLPFSGNFSSEETSFCRLPDFEPSEEKLLEQQASLTEEELSTRRSTALDLKTDGLLEKEVRLIRRRYSFKRLRNLHTGRFKRCLARQNIVLARSTFFHCEHFVASLQDLNRALHLNENYVKARLKRAQVFEKLGNISDALQDYKSVLMADPEQKECLDAIEKLEFSTVN
;
A
#
# COMPACT_ATOMS: atom_id res chain seq x y z
N MET A 1 7.00 0.36 -44.55
CA MET A 1 6.55 0.34 -43.14
C MET A 1 7.31 1.45 -42.43
N CYS A 2 6.58 2.43 -41.90
CA CYS A 2 7.15 3.65 -41.34
C CYS A 2 8.28 3.34 -40.35
N ASN A 3 9.51 3.75 -40.71
CA ASN A 3 10.53 4.07 -39.73
C ASN A 3 9.93 5.22 -38.92
N ILE A 4 9.31 4.89 -37.81
CA ILE A 4 8.99 5.90 -36.82
C ILE A 4 10.36 6.30 -36.27
N ASN A 5 10.95 7.35 -36.86
CA ASN A 5 11.90 8.21 -36.16
C ASN A 5 11.13 8.89 -35.03
N MET A 6 10.66 8.10 -34.06
CA MET A 6 10.24 8.57 -32.77
C MET A 6 11.55 8.95 -32.11
N GLU A 7 11.95 10.21 -32.26
CA GLU A 7 12.61 10.87 -31.14
C GLU A 7 11.70 10.60 -29.95
N MET A 8 12.07 9.58 -29.16
CA MET A 8 11.24 9.03 -28.11
C MET A 8 11.01 10.12 -27.08
N THR A 9 9.89 10.84 -27.25
CA THR A 9 9.54 11.90 -26.34
C THR A 9 9.32 11.28 -24.97
N VAL A 10 10.02 11.83 -23.98
CA VAL A 10 10.03 11.28 -22.62
C VAL A 10 8.60 11.29 -22.06
N PRO A 11 8.12 10.19 -21.47
CA PRO A 11 6.81 10.17 -20.83
C PRO A 11 6.72 11.22 -19.71
N LEU A 12 5.55 11.84 -19.57
CA LEU A 12 5.27 12.77 -18.46
C LEU A 12 5.17 11.99 -17.14
N MET A 13 6.21 12.01 -16.33
CA MET A 13 6.21 11.35 -15.02
C MET A 13 5.66 12.25 -13.92
N LEU A 14 5.02 11.64 -12.92
CA LEU A 14 4.43 12.34 -11.78
C LEU A 14 5.29 12.12 -10.54
N GLY A 15 5.46 13.20 -9.77
CA GLY A 15 5.99 13.17 -8.41
C GLY A 15 4.95 13.68 -7.43
N PHE A 16 5.22 13.54 -6.13
CA PHE A 16 4.36 14.03 -5.05
C PHE A 16 5.16 14.92 -4.08
N PRO A 17 4.49 15.82 -3.34
CA PRO A 17 5.16 16.78 -2.45
C PRO A 17 5.83 16.11 -1.24
N LEU A 18 6.82 16.79 -0.67
CA LEU A 18 7.50 16.39 0.56
C LEU A 18 6.72 16.95 1.77
N LYS A 19 6.76 16.22 2.89
CA LYS A 19 6.31 16.68 4.20
C LYS A 19 7.29 17.66 4.81
N LYS A 20 6.76 18.66 5.51
CA LYS A 20 7.55 19.69 6.18
C LYS A 20 7.56 19.47 7.69
N ALA A 21 8.76 19.41 8.27
CA ALA A 21 8.94 19.29 9.71
C ALA A 21 8.63 20.60 10.47
N GLY A 22 8.22 20.47 11.72
CA GLY A 22 8.04 21.55 12.69
C GLY A 22 9.35 22.17 13.18
N THR A 23 9.26 23.02 14.21
CA THR A 23 10.41 23.68 14.86
C THR A 23 10.88 22.92 16.11
N ASP A 24 10.63 21.62 16.18
CA ASP A 24 10.86 20.82 17.38
C ASP A 24 12.35 20.50 17.54
N GLU A 25 12.86 20.68 18.77
CA GLU A 25 14.22 20.33 19.19
C GLU A 25 14.20 18.96 19.86
N PHE A 26 15.12 18.07 19.49
CA PHE A 26 15.12 16.68 19.99
C PHE A 26 16.47 16.22 20.54
N SER A 27 17.53 17.01 20.37
CA SER A 27 18.89 16.63 20.80
C SER A 27 18.97 16.35 22.31
N ASN A 28 18.50 17.27 23.15
CA ASN A 28 18.53 17.10 24.61
C ASN A 28 17.63 15.94 25.11
N PRO A 29 16.36 15.83 24.68
CA PRO A 29 15.53 14.68 25.04
C PRO A 29 16.12 13.33 24.63
N LEU A 30 16.75 13.24 23.45
CA LEU A 30 17.41 12.00 23.02
C LEU A 30 18.66 11.70 23.83
N LEU A 31 19.43 12.71 24.20
CA LEU A 31 20.58 12.53 25.08
C LEU A 31 20.17 11.98 26.44
N GLU A 32 19.07 12.48 27.02
CA GLU A 32 18.52 11.95 28.26
C GLU A 32 18.08 10.49 28.12
N CYS A 33 17.48 10.12 26.99
CA CYS A 33 17.10 8.74 26.69
C CYS A 33 18.34 7.83 26.56
N LEU A 34 19.40 8.30 25.89
CA LEU A 34 20.66 7.56 25.78
C LEU A 34 21.32 7.35 27.14
N ARG A 35 21.34 8.39 27.99
CA ARG A 35 21.86 8.28 29.37
C ARG A 35 21.04 7.29 30.20
N ALA A 36 19.72 7.27 30.04
CA ALA A 36 18.85 6.34 30.77
C ALA A 36 18.97 4.89 30.25
N ALA A 37 19.21 4.72 28.96
CA ALA A 37 19.38 3.41 28.33
C ALA A 37 20.77 2.79 28.61
N HIS A 38 21.81 3.62 28.73
CA HIS A 38 23.20 3.20 28.87
C HIS A 38 23.84 3.92 30.07
N GLU A 39 23.59 3.41 31.28
CA GLU A 39 24.06 4.00 32.54
C GLU A 39 25.61 4.01 32.66
N GLU A 40 26.29 3.18 31.88
CA GLU A 40 27.75 3.04 31.85
C GLU A 40 28.48 4.16 31.08
N LEU A 41 27.76 5.04 30.39
CA LEU A 41 28.36 6.10 29.58
C LEU A 41 28.94 7.23 30.44
N THR A 42 30.22 7.54 30.25
CA THR A 42 30.88 8.68 30.91
C THR A 42 30.37 10.02 30.36
N PRO A 43 30.44 11.11 31.14
CA PRO A 43 29.97 12.43 30.69
C PRO A 43 30.69 12.94 29.43
N GLU A 44 31.97 12.58 29.23
CA GLU A 44 32.72 12.95 28.02
C GLU A 44 32.16 12.28 26.76
N ILE A 45 31.78 11.00 26.86
CA ILE A 45 31.19 10.24 25.76
C ILE A 45 29.79 10.78 25.44
N LEU A 46 28.99 11.09 26.48
CA LEU A 46 27.68 11.72 26.31
C LEU A 46 27.79 13.08 25.62
N GLN A 47 28.79 13.90 25.95
CA GLN A 47 29.05 15.16 25.25
C GLN A 47 29.36 14.94 23.77
N GLY A 48 30.12 13.89 23.44
CA GLY A 48 30.36 13.48 22.05
C GLY A 48 29.07 13.14 21.30
N TYR A 49 28.16 12.37 21.91
CA TYR A 49 26.87 12.05 21.31
C TYR A 49 25.95 13.26 21.20
N LEU A 50 25.99 14.21 22.14
CA LEU A 50 25.24 15.46 22.03
C LEU A 50 25.62 16.22 20.75
N VAL A 51 26.93 16.35 20.45
CA VAL A 51 27.39 17.00 19.22
C VAL A 51 26.89 16.26 17.96
N GLU A 52 26.82 14.94 17.98
CA GLU A 52 26.27 14.15 16.86
C GLU A 52 24.75 14.34 16.73
N LEU A 53 24.01 14.43 17.83
CA LEU A 53 22.57 14.72 17.83
C LEU A 53 22.27 16.14 17.33
N GLU A 54 23.07 17.13 17.73
CA GLU A 54 22.96 18.51 17.23
C GLU A 54 23.19 18.58 15.71
N LYS A 55 24.14 17.79 15.18
CA LYS A 55 24.34 17.65 13.71
C LYS A 55 23.11 17.05 13.03
N LEU A 56 22.49 16.03 13.63
CA LEU A 56 21.23 15.45 13.11
C LEU A 56 20.11 16.49 13.09
N GLU A 57 20.04 17.35 14.11
CA GLU A 57 19.06 18.41 14.18
C GLU A 57 19.32 19.54 13.15
N GLU A 58 20.59 19.87 12.89
CA GLU A 58 20.98 20.76 11.79
C GLU A 58 20.53 20.19 10.43
N ILE A 59 20.76 18.90 10.19
CA ILE A 59 20.31 18.19 8.99
C ILE A 59 18.78 18.26 8.88
N ARG A 60 18.03 17.99 9.95
CA ARG A 60 16.56 18.11 9.96
C ARG A 60 16.11 19.52 9.59
N ASN A 61 16.72 20.53 10.20
CA ASN A 61 16.38 21.93 9.96
C ASN A 61 16.69 22.39 8.53
N LYS A 62 17.78 21.89 7.92
CA LYS A 62 18.17 22.24 6.55
C LYS A 62 17.39 21.46 5.50
N TYR A 63 17.31 20.14 5.62
CA TYR A 63 16.81 19.24 4.55
C TYR A 63 15.38 18.74 4.74
N VAL A 64 14.77 18.87 5.92
CA VAL A 64 13.39 18.42 6.18
C VAL A 64 12.44 19.60 6.38
N LYS A 65 12.91 20.66 7.06
CA LYS A 65 12.13 21.87 7.30
C LYS A 65 12.29 22.92 6.21
N ARG A 66 13.47 23.00 5.58
CA ARG A 66 13.81 24.01 4.55
C ARG A 66 14.27 23.37 3.24
N PHE A 67 13.72 22.21 2.89
CA PHE A 67 14.02 21.53 1.62
C PHE A 67 13.78 22.43 0.39
N ASP A 68 12.82 23.35 0.47
CA ASP A 68 12.52 24.35 -0.56
C ASP A 68 13.74 25.20 -0.96
N LYS A 69 14.74 25.35 -0.07
CA LYS A 69 15.96 26.12 -0.30
C LYS A 69 17.12 25.29 -0.87
N VAL A 70 16.97 23.97 -0.95
CA VAL A 70 18.01 23.08 -1.44
C VAL A 70 17.91 23.03 -2.96
N ALA A 71 18.92 23.56 -3.64
CA ALA A 71 18.93 23.64 -5.11
C ALA A 71 19.15 22.27 -5.76
N ASP A 72 20.03 21.45 -5.19
CA ASP A 72 20.36 20.13 -5.73
C ASP A 72 19.47 19.04 -5.09
N LYS A 73 18.60 18.43 -5.90
CA LYS A 73 17.73 17.33 -5.47
C LYS A 73 18.51 16.05 -5.15
N ARG A 74 19.68 15.83 -5.77
CA ARG A 74 20.52 14.66 -5.47
C ARG A 74 21.12 14.78 -4.09
N GLU A 75 21.69 15.96 -3.77
CA GLU A 75 22.15 16.29 -2.42
C GLU A 75 21.02 16.09 -1.39
N LEU A 76 19.80 16.55 -1.70
CA LEU A 76 18.65 16.36 -0.82
C LEU A 76 18.38 14.88 -0.53
N VAL A 77 18.33 14.03 -1.55
CA VAL A 77 18.08 12.59 -1.41
C VAL A 77 19.19 11.92 -0.61
N ASP A 78 20.45 12.21 -0.90
CA ASP A 78 21.61 11.60 -0.22
C ASP A 78 21.62 11.98 1.27
N ARG A 79 21.36 13.26 1.58
CA ARG A 79 21.32 13.77 2.95
C ARG A 79 20.13 13.22 3.74
N LEU A 80 18.96 13.10 3.13
CA LEU A 80 17.80 12.46 3.75
C LEU A 80 18.03 10.96 3.98
N SER A 81 18.70 10.27 3.07
CA SER A 81 19.02 8.84 3.21
C SER A 81 19.98 8.59 4.37
N GLY A 82 21.06 9.38 4.48
CA GLY A 82 21.96 9.31 5.64
C GLY A 82 21.28 9.69 6.96
N TYR A 83 20.38 10.68 6.93
CA TYR A 83 19.57 11.04 8.10
C TYR A 83 18.65 9.89 8.55
N TYR A 84 18.00 9.24 7.59
CA TYR A 84 17.16 8.07 7.85
C TYR A 84 17.95 6.93 8.50
N ASP A 85 19.12 6.58 7.95
CA ASP A 85 19.96 5.49 8.47
C ASP A 85 20.44 5.78 9.90
N ALA A 86 20.78 7.04 10.20
CA ALA A 86 21.12 7.49 11.54
C ALA A 86 19.93 7.36 12.51
N LEU A 87 18.73 7.76 12.12
CA LEU A 87 17.52 7.64 12.95
C LEU A 87 17.14 6.17 13.21
N VAL A 88 17.21 5.30 12.20
CA VAL A 88 16.93 3.87 12.35
C VAL A 88 17.92 3.23 13.31
N THR A 89 19.20 3.58 13.19
CA THR A 89 20.24 3.08 14.11
C THR A 89 19.97 3.58 15.51
N LEU A 90 19.75 4.89 15.70
CA LEU A 90 19.48 5.49 16.99
C LEU A 90 18.23 4.91 17.68
N ASN A 91 17.17 4.64 16.92
CA ASN A 91 15.93 4.06 17.44
C ASN A 91 16.14 2.65 18.04
N LYS A 92 17.17 1.92 17.61
CA LYS A 92 17.55 0.63 18.25
C LYS A 92 18.34 0.79 19.54
N LYS A 93 18.91 1.98 19.79
CA LYS A 93 19.78 2.26 20.94
C LYS A 93 19.06 2.91 22.12
N ILE A 94 17.80 3.31 21.95
CA ILE A 94 17.01 4.02 22.96
C ILE A 94 15.80 3.17 23.39
N ASP A 95 15.34 3.38 24.62
CA ASP A 95 14.07 2.85 25.08
C ASP A 95 12.90 3.60 24.41
N PRO A 96 12.03 2.90 23.64
CA PRO A 96 10.87 3.51 23.01
C PRO A 96 9.91 4.16 24.01
N THR A 97 9.80 3.60 25.22
CA THR A 97 8.86 4.03 26.26
C THR A 97 9.37 5.23 27.07
N ALA A 98 10.69 5.38 27.21
CA ALA A 98 11.31 6.51 27.88
C ALA A 98 11.33 7.78 27.01
N SER A 99 11.10 7.64 25.70
CA SER A 99 11.18 8.76 24.76
C SER A 99 10.04 9.77 24.95
N LYS A 100 10.32 10.91 25.58
CA LYS A 100 9.37 12.05 25.72
C LYS A 100 9.35 12.97 24.49
N ILE A 101 9.80 12.46 23.35
CA ILE A 101 9.99 13.23 22.13
C ILE A 101 8.67 13.32 21.40
N SER A 102 8.30 14.54 21.01
CA SER A 102 7.08 14.83 20.28
C SER A 102 7.45 15.62 19.02
N LEU A 103 7.39 14.98 17.86
CA LEU A 103 7.82 15.57 16.59
C LEU A 103 6.61 15.92 15.74
N LYS A 104 6.67 17.08 15.07
CA LYS A 104 5.56 17.63 14.29
C LYS A 104 5.86 17.62 12.80
N PHE A 105 4.86 17.24 12.01
CA PHE A 105 4.89 17.33 10.55
C PHE A 105 3.59 17.91 9.99
N ASP A 106 3.74 18.80 9.00
CA ASP A 106 2.65 19.27 8.16
C ASP A 106 2.27 18.17 7.13
N ASP A 107 1.00 18.11 6.73
CA ASP A 107 0.55 17.27 5.61
C ASP A 107 1.19 17.73 4.29
N ALA A 108 1.67 16.79 3.47
CA ALA A 108 2.38 17.08 2.23
C ALA A 108 1.51 17.74 1.16
N PHE A 109 0.21 17.45 1.12
CA PHE A 109 -0.72 17.94 0.10
C PHE A 109 -1.48 19.20 0.53
N ASP A 110 -1.27 19.65 1.76
CA ASP A 110 -1.85 20.87 2.27
C ASP A 110 -1.00 22.07 1.84
N GLU A 111 -1.41 22.76 0.77
CA GLU A 111 -0.69 23.91 0.18
C GLU A 111 -0.73 25.18 1.07
N GLY A 112 -1.09 25.06 2.35
CA GLY A 112 -1.04 26.17 3.30
C GLY A 112 -2.16 27.19 3.11
N SER A 113 -3.35 26.72 2.72
CA SER A 113 -4.54 27.58 2.74
C SER A 113 -4.73 28.11 4.16
N TYR A 114 -4.90 29.42 4.34
CA TYR A 114 -4.98 30.07 5.66
C TYR A 114 -6.01 29.44 6.63
N PHE A 115 -6.99 28.70 6.10
CA PHE A 115 -8.06 28.05 6.85
C PHE A 115 -7.86 26.55 7.10
N ARG A 116 -6.87 25.90 6.47
CA ARG A 116 -6.60 24.48 6.66
C ARG A 116 -5.08 24.30 6.64
N ARG A 117 -4.51 24.07 7.82
CA ARG A 117 -3.13 23.62 7.96
C ARG A 117 -3.15 22.39 8.85
N THR A 118 -3.13 21.24 8.21
CA THR A 118 -3.26 19.94 8.85
C THR A 118 -1.89 19.51 9.33
N ARG A 119 -1.72 19.37 10.65
CA ARG A 119 -0.45 19.02 11.30
C ARG A 119 -0.66 17.84 12.22
N ALA A 120 0.17 16.82 12.08
CA ALA A 120 0.27 15.72 13.04
C ALA A 120 1.41 15.99 14.01
N THR A 121 1.19 15.58 15.25
CA THR A 121 2.20 15.47 16.29
C THR A 121 2.13 14.03 16.77
N SER A 122 3.26 13.33 16.83
CA SER A 122 3.32 11.97 17.38
C SER A 122 4.55 11.83 18.27
N GLY A 123 4.38 11.01 19.31
CA GLY A 123 5.47 10.59 20.18
C GLY A 123 6.43 9.62 19.49
N GLY A 124 7.72 9.70 19.85
CA GLY A 124 8.76 8.73 19.47
C GLY A 124 9.39 8.92 18.09
N LEU A 125 10.51 8.21 17.85
CA LEU A 125 11.29 8.34 16.61
C LEU A 125 10.67 7.65 15.39
N HIS A 126 9.80 6.66 15.58
CA HIS A 126 9.16 5.94 14.47
C HIS A 126 8.40 6.88 13.53
N PHE A 127 7.70 7.88 14.08
CA PHE A 127 6.97 8.84 13.27
C PHE A 127 7.90 9.68 12.37
N GLU A 128 9.03 10.15 12.89
CA GLU A 128 10.05 10.85 12.11
C GLU A 128 10.61 9.91 11.04
N ILE A 129 11.02 8.68 11.40
CA ILE A 129 11.54 7.67 10.46
C ILE A 129 10.59 7.47 9.27
N PHE A 130 9.28 7.32 9.52
CA PHE A 130 8.29 7.14 8.48
C PHE A 130 8.08 8.40 7.62
N CYS A 131 8.05 9.59 8.23
CA CYS A 131 7.95 10.85 7.50
C CYS A 131 9.19 11.09 6.62
N ILE A 132 10.39 10.75 7.10
CA ILE A 132 11.62 10.84 6.31
C ILE A 132 11.62 9.83 5.17
N LEU A 133 11.18 8.57 5.41
CA LEU A 133 11.07 7.58 4.35
C LEU A 133 10.07 8.01 3.26
N PHE A 134 8.95 8.62 3.66
CA PHE A 134 8.01 9.26 2.74
C PHE A 134 8.67 10.39 1.94
N ASN A 135 9.46 11.25 2.60
CA ASN A 135 10.17 12.35 1.95
C ASN A 135 11.25 11.89 0.98
N ILE A 136 11.97 10.80 1.28
CA ILE A 136 12.93 10.20 0.35
C ILE A 136 12.20 9.73 -0.90
N ALA A 137 11.06 9.05 -0.74
CA ALA A 137 10.25 8.60 -1.86
C ALA A 137 9.72 9.79 -2.69
N ALA A 138 9.23 10.84 -2.03
CA ALA A 138 8.78 12.07 -2.67
C ALA A 138 9.91 12.74 -3.47
N ALA A 139 11.05 12.99 -2.84
CA ALA A 139 12.21 13.65 -3.44
C ALA A 139 12.74 12.88 -4.66
N GLN A 140 12.89 11.56 -4.55
CA GLN A 140 13.32 10.70 -5.65
C GLN A 140 12.29 10.69 -6.79
N SER A 141 10.99 10.66 -6.50
CA SER A 141 9.94 10.74 -7.53
C SER A 141 9.99 12.07 -8.30
N GLN A 142 10.20 13.18 -7.58
CA GLN A 142 10.33 14.50 -8.19
C GLN A 142 11.61 14.65 -9.00
N MET A 143 12.72 14.03 -8.58
CA MET A 143 13.97 14.02 -9.32
C MET A 143 13.81 13.27 -10.65
N LEU A 144 13.27 12.05 -10.60
CA LEU A 144 12.97 11.24 -11.79
C LEU A 144 12.01 11.95 -12.76
N SER A 145 11.06 12.73 -12.24
CA SER A 145 10.14 13.51 -13.08
C SER A 145 10.84 14.66 -13.82
N SER A 146 11.93 15.22 -13.28
CA SER A 146 12.65 16.35 -13.86
C SER A 146 13.82 15.95 -14.77
N GLU A 147 14.53 14.86 -14.47
CA GLU A 147 15.73 14.45 -15.22
C GLU A 147 15.41 13.81 -16.59
N GLY A 148 14.22 13.20 -16.72
CA GLY A 148 13.83 12.46 -17.92
C GLY A 148 14.61 11.16 -18.14
N PHE A 149 14.39 10.52 -19.30
CA PHE A 149 14.94 9.18 -19.60
C PHE A 149 15.49 9.08 -21.04
N PRO A 150 16.65 9.70 -21.33
CA PRO A 150 17.20 9.72 -22.69
C PRO A 150 17.82 8.38 -23.13
N GLY A 151 18.49 7.68 -22.22
CA GLY A 151 19.24 6.45 -22.51
C GLY A 151 18.62 5.18 -21.92
N ASP A 152 19.26 4.06 -22.22
CA ASP A 152 18.79 2.73 -21.83
C ASP A 152 19.05 2.44 -20.35
N GLU A 153 20.17 2.95 -19.82
CA GLU A 153 20.51 2.81 -18.42
C GLU A 153 19.57 3.63 -17.55
N GLU A 154 19.22 4.85 -17.96
CA GLU A 154 18.27 5.71 -17.25
C GLU A 154 16.88 5.06 -17.20
N LEU A 155 16.41 4.43 -18.28
CA LEU A 155 15.16 3.67 -18.28
C LEU A 155 15.20 2.49 -17.31
N ARG A 156 16.31 1.74 -17.29
CA ARG A 156 16.49 0.58 -16.40
C ARG A 156 16.58 1.00 -14.93
N VAL A 157 17.41 2.00 -14.63
CA VAL A 157 17.58 2.56 -13.29
C VAL A 157 16.27 3.18 -12.82
N GLY A 158 15.63 4.02 -13.64
CA GLY A 158 14.34 4.62 -13.32
C GLY A 158 13.24 3.60 -13.00
N THR A 159 13.15 2.52 -13.79
CA THR A 159 12.21 1.42 -13.54
C THR A 159 12.46 0.80 -12.16
N ARG A 160 13.72 0.45 -11.86
CA ARG A 160 14.09 -0.13 -10.56
C ARG A 160 13.80 0.84 -9.42
N THR A 161 14.15 2.10 -9.57
CA THR A 161 13.94 3.14 -8.55
C THR A 161 12.46 3.28 -8.24
N TYR A 162 11.58 3.43 -9.24
CA TYR A 162 10.12 3.49 -9.00
C TYR A 162 9.57 2.24 -8.29
N GLN A 163 10.08 1.04 -8.61
CA GLN A 163 9.70 -0.18 -7.88
C GLN A 163 10.17 -0.16 -6.42
N GLN A 164 11.31 0.46 -6.12
CA GLN A 164 11.80 0.67 -4.75
C GLN A 164 10.98 1.74 -4.02
N LEU A 165 10.61 2.85 -4.66
CA LEU A 165 9.77 3.90 -4.07
C LEU A 165 8.42 3.33 -3.61
N ALA A 166 7.81 2.47 -4.44
CA ALA A 166 6.61 1.75 -4.08
C ALA A 166 6.79 0.88 -2.82
N GLY A 167 7.97 0.28 -2.67
CA GLY A 167 8.39 -0.49 -1.49
C GLY A 167 8.51 0.36 -0.24
N TYR A 168 9.14 1.53 -0.33
CA TYR A 168 9.29 2.48 0.78
C TYR A 168 7.93 2.89 1.35
N LEU A 169 7.00 3.24 0.46
CA LEU A 169 5.63 3.61 0.83
C LEU A 169 4.86 2.43 1.47
N CYS A 170 5.08 1.21 0.97
CA CYS A 170 4.49 0.00 1.55
C CYS A 170 5.05 -0.28 2.96
N THR A 171 6.34 -0.05 3.18
CA THR A 171 6.96 -0.18 4.51
C THR A 171 6.34 0.81 5.49
N VAL A 172 6.10 2.06 5.10
CA VAL A 172 5.40 3.02 5.96
C VAL A 172 3.97 2.54 6.24
N GLN A 173 3.25 2.10 5.21
CA GLN A 173 1.87 1.63 5.33
C GLN A 173 1.72 0.46 6.31
N ASP A 174 2.63 -0.52 6.26
CA ASP A 174 2.56 -1.72 7.07
C ASP A 174 2.85 -1.46 8.56
N ASN A 175 3.52 -0.35 8.88
CA ASN A 175 4.03 -0.06 10.22
C ASN A 175 3.40 1.18 10.89
N VAL A 176 2.86 2.15 10.14
CA VAL A 176 2.37 3.41 10.72
C VAL A 176 1.31 3.19 11.80
N ALA A 177 0.35 2.29 11.57
CA ALA A 177 -0.72 2.01 12.53
C ALA A 177 -0.23 1.26 13.79
N LEU A 178 0.97 0.68 13.76
CA LEU A 178 1.53 -0.07 14.88
C LEU A 178 2.35 0.82 15.82
N PHE A 179 3.05 1.81 15.27
CA PHE A 179 4.00 2.63 16.03
C PHE A 179 3.56 4.08 16.23
N CYS A 180 2.54 4.55 15.51
CA CYS A 180 1.97 5.87 15.69
C CYS A 180 0.56 5.75 16.29
N TYR A 181 0.39 6.26 17.51
CA TYR A 181 -0.87 6.17 18.27
C TYR A 181 -1.86 7.28 17.89
N ASP A 182 -1.35 8.43 17.46
CA ASP A 182 -2.15 9.57 17.02
C ASP A 182 -2.65 9.39 15.58
N GLU A 183 -3.80 9.99 15.25
CA GLU A 183 -4.37 9.91 13.91
C GLU A 183 -3.41 10.53 12.88
N PRO A 184 -2.94 9.77 11.87
CA PRO A 184 -1.95 10.26 10.92
C PRO A 184 -2.56 11.33 10.00
N THR A 185 -1.72 12.26 9.53
CA THR A 185 -2.12 13.21 8.49
C THR A 185 -2.61 12.47 7.23
N PRO A 186 -3.56 13.06 6.47
CA PRO A 186 -4.15 12.44 5.28
C PRO A 186 -3.15 11.82 4.30
N ASP A 187 -1.96 12.40 4.14
CA ASP A 187 -0.85 11.93 3.31
C ASP A 187 -0.26 10.56 3.69
N ILE A 188 -0.15 10.24 4.99
CA ILE A 188 0.42 8.98 5.50
C ILE A 188 -0.68 7.95 5.81
N ARG A 189 -1.96 8.26 5.56
CA ARG A 189 -3.03 7.26 5.67
C ARG A 189 -2.78 6.07 4.74
N ILE A 190 -3.18 4.89 5.19
CA ILE A 190 -3.03 3.62 4.47
C ILE A 190 -3.55 3.71 3.03
N ASP A 191 -4.72 4.31 2.81
CA ASP A 191 -5.30 4.41 1.47
C ASP A 191 -4.48 5.34 0.55
N THR A 192 -3.93 6.44 1.09
CA THR A 192 -3.06 7.36 0.34
C THR A 192 -1.74 6.71 -0.03
N LEU A 193 -1.10 6.01 0.92
CA LEU A 193 0.15 5.29 0.68
C LEU A 193 -0.05 4.18 -0.38
N ASN A 194 -1.19 3.48 -0.36
CA ASN A 194 -1.54 2.50 -1.39
C ASN A 194 -1.70 3.15 -2.78
N ALA A 195 -2.35 4.31 -2.85
CA ALA A 195 -2.52 5.05 -4.10
C ALA A 195 -1.17 5.53 -4.66
N LEU A 196 -0.31 6.10 -3.82
CA LEU A 196 1.04 6.51 -4.19
C LEU A 196 1.92 5.33 -4.59
N SER A 197 1.89 4.21 -3.86
CA SER A 197 2.63 2.99 -4.21
C SER A 197 2.16 2.44 -5.57
N SER A 198 0.85 2.45 -5.83
CA SER A 198 0.27 2.05 -7.12
C SER A 198 0.68 2.99 -8.26
N LEU A 199 0.75 4.30 -7.99
CA LEU A 199 1.26 5.31 -8.94
C LEU A 199 2.71 5.04 -9.32
N MET A 200 3.59 4.80 -8.34
CA MET A 200 5.00 4.47 -8.60
C MET A 200 5.14 3.21 -9.45
N LEU A 201 4.36 2.15 -9.15
CA LEU A 201 4.37 0.92 -9.95
C LEU A 201 3.83 1.12 -11.37
N ALA A 202 2.79 1.94 -11.56
CA ALA A 202 2.28 2.26 -12.89
C ALA A 202 3.32 3.00 -13.75
N GLN A 203 4.03 3.98 -13.16
CA GLN A 203 5.14 4.68 -13.81
C GLN A 203 6.33 3.75 -14.13
N ALA A 204 6.62 2.78 -13.26
CA ALA A 204 7.63 1.76 -13.56
C ALA A 204 7.23 0.89 -14.78
N GLN A 205 5.97 0.45 -14.86
CA GLN A 205 5.49 -0.36 -15.98
C GLN A 205 5.52 0.45 -17.30
N GLU A 206 5.23 1.75 -17.22
CA GLU A 206 5.35 2.69 -18.33
C GLU A 206 6.79 2.78 -18.84
N LEU A 207 7.81 2.88 -17.97
CA LEU A 207 9.21 2.86 -18.39
C LEU A 207 9.62 1.54 -19.05
N VAL A 208 9.10 0.40 -18.57
CA VAL A 208 9.33 -0.91 -19.23
C VAL A 208 8.75 -0.93 -20.63
N LEU A 209 7.54 -0.37 -20.82
CA LEU A 209 6.93 -0.23 -22.15
C LEU A 209 7.80 0.65 -23.06
N MET A 210 8.23 1.82 -22.58
CA MET A 210 9.08 2.71 -23.37
C MET A 210 10.38 2.02 -23.76
N LYS A 211 11.04 1.30 -22.84
CA LYS A 211 12.22 0.51 -23.17
C LYS A 211 11.93 -0.55 -24.23
N ALA A 212 10.83 -1.29 -24.12
CA ALA A 212 10.49 -2.31 -25.11
C ALA A 212 10.24 -1.74 -26.51
N ILE A 213 9.66 -0.54 -26.60
CA ILE A 213 9.48 0.19 -27.86
C ILE A 213 10.84 0.64 -28.42
N LYS A 214 11.69 1.23 -27.58
CA LYS A 214 13.03 1.69 -27.97
C LYS A 214 13.93 0.56 -28.46
N ASP A 215 13.87 -0.59 -27.78
CA ASP A 215 14.61 -1.80 -28.14
C ASP A 215 14.10 -2.45 -29.44
N GLY A 216 13.02 -1.95 -30.06
CA GLY A 216 12.42 -2.53 -31.25
C GLY A 216 11.91 -3.96 -31.04
N LYS A 217 11.36 -4.27 -29.85
CA LYS A 217 10.79 -5.60 -29.60
C LYS A 217 9.61 -5.88 -30.54
N LYS A 218 9.23 -7.15 -30.69
CA LYS A 218 8.06 -7.54 -31.50
C LYS A 218 6.79 -6.82 -31.02
N SER A 219 5.92 -6.46 -31.96
CA SER A 219 4.69 -5.69 -31.70
C SER A 219 3.73 -6.37 -30.72
N GLY A 220 3.60 -7.70 -30.77
CA GLY A 220 2.71 -8.46 -29.86
C GLY A 220 3.06 -8.29 -28.37
N PRO A 221 4.29 -8.59 -27.94
CA PRO A 221 4.74 -8.29 -26.58
C PRO A 221 4.55 -6.83 -26.15
N ILE A 222 4.84 -5.87 -27.04
CA ILE A 222 4.65 -4.43 -26.75
C ILE A 222 3.17 -4.12 -26.49
N ALA A 223 2.25 -4.66 -27.31
CA ALA A 223 0.82 -4.50 -27.12
C ALA A 223 0.39 -5.02 -25.72
N LYS A 224 0.88 -6.20 -25.31
CA LYS A 224 0.58 -6.76 -23.97
C LYS A 224 1.10 -5.89 -22.83
N LEU A 225 2.27 -5.28 -22.98
CA LEU A 225 2.81 -4.32 -22.00
C LEU A 225 1.95 -3.05 -21.92
N ALA A 226 1.52 -2.52 -23.07
CA ALA A 226 0.69 -1.33 -23.15
C ALA A 226 -0.70 -1.53 -22.54
N VAL A 227 -1.32 -2.70 -22.74
CA VAL A 227 -2.58 -3.06 -22.06
C VAL A 227 -2.43 -2.99 -20.54
N GLU A 228 -1.32 -3.52 -20.00
CA GLU A 228 -1.11 -3.51 -18.56
C GLU A 228 -0.87 -2.09 -18.04
N CYS A 229 -0.11 -1.25 -18.76
CA CYS A 229 0.02 0.18 -18.45
C CYS A 229 -1.36 0.87 -18.39
N GLY A 230 -2.22 0.62 -19.38
CA GLY A 230 -3.58 1.17 -19.42
C GLY A 230 -4.44 0.70 -18.25
N ARG A 231 -4.39 -0.59 -17.92
CA ARG A 231 -5.16 -1.19 -16.83
C ARG A 231 -4.72 -0.69 -15.44
N MET A 232 -3.42 -0.58 -15.21
CA MET A 232 -2.88 -0.04 -13.96
C MET A 232 -3.29 1.42 -13.76
N ASN A 233 -3.14 2.24 -14.80
CA ASN A 233 -3.57 3.64 -14.76
C ASN A 233 -5.08 3.77 -14.62
N LYS A 234 -5.89 2.92 -15.25
CA LYS A 234 -7.35 2.92 -15.08
C LYS A 234 -7.74 2.65 -13.63
N THR A 235 -7.20 1.59 -13.04
CA THR A 235 -7.47 1.22 -11.64
C THR A 235 -7.08 2.36 -10.71
N LEU A 236 -5.94 3.00 -10.95
CA LEU A 236 -5.49 4.15 -10.17
C LEU A 236 -6.40 5.38 -10.38
N SER A 237 -6.83 5.67 -11.61
CA SER A 237 -7.73 6.79 -11.89
C SER A 237 -9.07 6.66 -11.16
N GLU A 238 -9.60 5.44 -11.04
CA GLU A 238 -10.82 5.17 -10.27
C GLU A 238 -10.61 5.48 -8.77
N VAL A 239 -9.44 5.14 -8.21
CA VAL A 239 -9.09 5.47 -6.83
C VAL A 239 -8.95 6.99 -6.65
N LEU A 240 -8.20 7.66 -7.52
CA LEU A 240 -7.95 9.10 -7.46
C LEU A 240 -9.20 9.95 -7.77
N SER A 241 -10.22 9.38 -8.41
CA SER A 241 -11.49 10.05 -8.69
C SER A 241 -12.43 10.16 -7.49
N ARG A 242 -12.16 9.40 -6.41
CA ARG A 242 -12.95 9.45 -5.18
C ARG A 242 -12.79 10.81 -4.49
N ASP A 243 -13.87 11.30 -3.88
CA ASP A 243 -13.89 12.62 -3.24
C ASP A 243 -12.79 12.79 -2.17
N ASP A 244 -12.44 11.71 -1.49
CA ASP A 244 -11.37 11.65 -0.47
C ASP A 244 -9.99 12.07 -1.02
N PHE A 245 -9.73 11.84 -2.32
CA PHE A 245 -8.44 12.03 -2.98
C PHE A 245 -8.39 13.20 -3.95
N LYS A 246 -9.56 13.71 -4.37
CA LYS A 246 -9.68 14.72 -5.41
C LYS A 246 -8.93 16.02 -5.08
N TRP A 247 -8.90 16.40 -3.80
CA TRP A 247 -8.18 17.59 -3.34
C TRP A 247 -6.66 17.38 -3.25
N MET A 248 -6.20 16.15 -3.02
CA MET A 248 -4.76 15.81 -2.92
C MET A 248 -4.10 15.67 -4.29
N PHE A 249 -4.85 15.15 -5.28
CA PHE A 249 -4.34 14.79 -6.60
C PHE A 249 -5.13 15.39 -7.76
N PRO A 250 -5.50 16.69 -7.76
CA PRO A 250 -6.38 17.25 -8.79
C PRO A 250 -5.74 17.14 -10.19
N ARG A 251 -4.46 17.51 -10.31
CA ARG A 251 -3.69 17.42 -11.55
C ARG A 251 -3.35 15.97 -11.93
N ALA A 252 -2.85 15.19 -10.98
CA ALA A 252 -2.43 13.81 -11.22
C ALA A 252 -3.61 12.91 -11.62
N SER A 253 -4.79 13.10 -11.05
CA SER A 253 -6.01 12.33 -11.39
C SER A 253 -6.35 12.42 -12.88
N VAL A 254 -6.31 13.63 -13.44
CA VAL A 254 -6.59 13.87 -14.86
C VAL A 254 -5.53 13.25 -15.77
N ILE A 255 -4.25 13.41 -15.41
CA ILE A 255 -3.12 12.85 -16.19
C ILE A 255 -3.16 11.32 -16.18
N VAL A 256 -3.42 10.70 -15.03
CA VAL A 256 -3.51 9.24 -14.90
C VAL A 256 -4.71 8.71 -15.70
N ALA A 257 -5.85 9.39 -15.69
CA ALA A 257 -7.00 9.03 -16.52
C ALA A 257 -6.67 9.13 -18.02
N ALA A 258 -6.00 10.20 -18.45
CA ALA A 258 -5.55 10.35 -19.83
C ALA A 258 -4.55 9.24 -20.23
N LYS A 259 -3.59 8.91 -19.37
CA LYS A 259 -2.67 7.79 -19.57
C LYS A 259 -3.38 6.45 -19.68
N ALA A 260 -4.43 6.22 -18.88
CA ALA A 260 -5.22 4.99 -18.95
C ALA A 260 -5.81 4.77 -20.35
N HIS A 261 -6.46 5.78 -20.92
CA HIS A 261 -6.99 5.72 -22.28
C HIS A 261 -5.88 5.69 -23.33
N GLY A 262 -4.85 6.52 -23.18
CA GLY A 262 -3.75 6.62 -24.14
C GLY A 262 -3.01 5.31 -24.32
N TYR A 263 -2.68 4.59 -23.23
CA TYR A 263 -2.00 3.30 -23.33
C TYR A 263 -2.88 2.19 -23.90
N MET A 264 -4.20 2.24 -23.71
CA MET A 264 -5.11 1.34 -24.43
C MET A 264 -5.09 1.63 -25.94
N GLY A 265 -5.00 2.90 -26.34
CA GLY A 265 -4.80 3.27 -27.74
C GLY A 265 -3.47 2.78 -28.31
N VAL A 266 -2.38 2.91 -27.56
CA VAL A 266 -1.06 2.39 -27.94
C VAL A 266 -1.08 0.86 -28.08
N ALA A 267 -1.81 0.15 -27.20
CA ALA A 267 -1.95 -1.30 -27.31
C ALA A 267 -2.62 -1.73 -28.61
N GLU A 268 -3.74 -1.09 -28.99
CA GLU A 268 -4.44 -1.37 -30.24
C GLU A 268 -3.63 -0.98 -31.48
N TYR A 269 -2.82 0.08 -31.39
CA TYR A 269 -1.88 0.44 -32.44
C TYR A 269 -0.85 -0.68 -32.70
N PHE A 270 -0.17 -1.17 -31.67
CA PHE A 270 0.79 -2.27 -31.85
C PHE A 270 0.12 -3.58 -32.25
N GLN A 271 -1.12 -3.82 -31.80
CA GLN A 271 -1.89 -4.97 -32.26
C GLN A 271 -2.24 -4.88 -33.74
N THR A 272 -2.50 -3.68 -34.27
CA THR A 272 -2.71 -3.46 -35.71
C THR A 272 -1.51 -3.93 -36.53
N LEU A 273 -0.29 -3.69 -36.05
CA LEU A 273 0.93 -4.18 -36.71
C LEU A 273 0.99 -5.72 -36.71
N VAL A 274 0.54 -6.37 -35.63
CA VAL A 274 0.43 -7.84 -35.58
C VAL A 274 -0.61 -8.35 -36.58
N CYS A 275 -1.77 -7.70 -36.67
CA CYS A 275 -2.80 -8.04 -37.65
C CYS A 275 -2.29 -7.90 -39.08
N HIS A 276 -1.50 -6.85 -39.35
CA HIS A 276 -0.85 -6.63 -40.64
C HIS A 276 0.13 -7.77 -40.99
N ASP A 277 0.98 -8.20 -40.05
CA ASP A 277 1.89 -9.34 -40.24
C ASP A 277 1.11 -10.65 -40.51
N LEU A 278 -0.08 -10.79 -39.92
CA LEU A 278 -0.98 -11.92 -40.14
C LEU A 278 -1.90 -11.76 -41.36
N LYS A 279 -1.75 -10.69 -42.15
CA LYS A 279 -2.58 -10.35 -43.32
C LYS A 279 -4.08 -10.22 -43.01
N LYS A 280 -4.42 -9.85 -41.77
CA LYS A 280 -5.79 -9.53 -41.34
C LYS A 280 -6.03 -8.02 -41.42
N TYR A 281 -6.11 -7.50 -42.64
CA TYR A 281 -6.14 -6.05 -42.90
C TYR A 281 -7.43 -5.39 -42.39
N GLY A 282 -8.58 -6.06 -42.52
CA GLY A 282 -9.86 -5.58 -42.02
C GLY A 282 -9.88 -5.46 -40.50
N GLU A 283 -9.36 -6.47 -39.79
CA GLU A 283 -9.19 -6.41 -38.32
C GLU A 283 -8.22 -5.29 -37.92
N GLY A 284 -7.12 -5.11 -38.67
CA GLY A 284 -6.16 -4.03 -38.46
C GLY A 284 -6.81 -2.65 -38.52
N ILE A 285 -7.65 -2.37 -39.52
CA ILE A 285 -8.37 -1.09 -39.64
C ILE A 285 -9.33 -0.87 -38.48
N CYS A 286 -10.06 -1.93 -38.06
CA CYS A 286 -10.97 -1.87 -36.92
C CYS A 286 -10.23 -1.46 -35.64
N ARG A 287 -9.12 -2.13 -35.33
CA ARG A 287 -8.28 -1.83 -34.16
C ARG A 287 -7.65 -0.45 -34.24
N LEU A 288 -7.22 -0.02 -35.42
CA LEU A 288 -6.63 1.30 -35.61
C LEU A 288 -7.64 2.44 -35.43
N THR A 289 -8.89 2.21 -35.84
CA THR A 289 -10.00 3.15 -35.55
C THR A 289 -10.26 3.21 -34.05
N LYS A 290 -10.24 2.07 -33.35
CA LYS A 290 -10.35 2.04 -31.89
C LYS A 290 -9.18 2.75 -31.20
N ALA A 291 -7.97 2.58 -31.71
CA ALA A 291 -6.78 3.28 -31.20
C ALA A 291 -6.94 4.80 -31.28
N LYS A 292 -7.47 5.31 -32.42
CA LYS A 292 -7.79 6.72 -32.62
C LYS A 292 -8.80 7.23 -31.59
N GLU A 293 -9.90 6.50 -31.38
CA GLU A 293 -10.91 6.87 -30.37
C GLU A 293 -10.31 7.00 -28.97
N PHE A 294 -9.48 6.04 -28.56
CA PHE A 294 -8.85 6.07 -27.23
C PHE A 294 -7.85 7.22 -27.07
N LEU A 295 -7.02 7.49 -28.08
CA LEU A 295 -6.04 8.59 -28.04
C LEU A 295 -6.74 9.96 -28.06
N ASN A 296 -7.82 10.11 -28.83
CA ASN A 296 -8.62 11.33 -28.83
C ASN A 296 -9.33 11.55 -27.49
N ALA A 297 -9.90 10.50 -26.89
CA ALA A 297 -10.48 10.58 -25.55
C ALA A 297 -9.43 10.99 -24.50
N ALA A 298 -8.21 10.45 -24.60
CA ALA A 298 -7.10 10.83 -23.72
C ALA A 298 -6.70 12.31 -23.88
N ALA A 299 -6.64 12.81 -25.12
CA ALA A 299 -6.32 14.20 -25.40
C ALA A 299 -7.41 15.18 -24.89
N ILE A 300 -8.69 14.80 -24.98
CA ILE A 300 -9.82 15.59 -24.45
C ILE A 300 -9.75 15.71 -22.92
N LEU A 301 -9.36 14.63 -22.24
CA LEU A 301 -9.24 14.63 -20.77
C LEU A 301 -8.13 15.57 -20.28
N CYS A 302 -7.02 15.67 -20.99
CA CYS A 302 -5.85 16.45 -20.56
C CYS A 302 -5.29 17.34 -21.69
N PRO A 303 -6.03 18.38 -22.13
CA PRO A 303 -5.66 19.14 -23.32
C PRO A 303 -4.38 19.97 -23.17
N LEU A 304 -4.10 20.46 -21.95
CA LEU A 304 -2.95 21.33 -21.67
C LEU A 304 -1.65 20.57 -21.41
N GLU A 305 -1.75 19.35 -20.87
CA GLU A 305 -0.59 18.54 -20.45
C GLU A 305 -0.60 17.15 -21.07
N PHE A 306 -1.18 17.01 -22.27
CA PHE A 306 -1.25 15.71 -22.94
C PHE A 306 0.17 15.14 -23.13
N PRO A 307 0.47 13.92 -22.64
CA PRO A 307 1.81 13.37 -22.71
C PRO A 307 2.32 13.31 -24.15
N ARG A 308 3.50 13.91 -24.40
CA ARG A 308 4.06 14.09 -25.75
C ARG A 308 4.22 12.75 -26.49
N ASN A 309 4.59 11.69 -25.78
CA ASN A 309 4.67 10.34 -26.32
C ASN A 309 3.32 9.88 -26.87
N LEU A 310 2.24 10.07 -26.12
CA LEU A 310 0.89 9.71 -26.58
C LEU A 310 0.44 10.58 -27.76
N LYS A 311 0.82 11.85 -27.79
CA LYS A 311 0.59 12.73 -28.94
C LYS A 311 1.27 12.24 -30.22
N SER A 312 2.52 11.80 -30.14
CA SER A 312 3.21 11.21 -31.31
C SER A 312 2.52 9.94 -31.82
N PHE A 313 1.96 9.12 -30.92
CA PHE A 313 1.14 7.97 -31.31
C PHE A 313 -0.18 8.39 -31.96
N GLN A 314 -0.83 9.45 -31.46
CA GLN A 314 -2.07 9.99 -32.04
C GLN A 314 -1.86 10.39 -33.50
N GLU A 315 -0.83 11.19 -33.79
CA GLU A 315 -0.49 11.63 -35.15
C GLU A 315 -0.13 10.44 -36.07
N SER A 316 0.61 9.46 -35.53
CA SER A 316 0.99 8.25 -36.26
C SER A 316 -0.23 7.37 -36.60
N VAL A 317 -1.15 7.20 -35.65
CA VAL A 317 -2.40 6.44 -35.84
C VAL A 317 -3.28 7.08 -36.90
N GLU A 318 -3.42 8.41 -36.89
CA GLU A 318 -4.22 9.11 -37.89
C GLU A 318 -3.64 8.96 -39.30
N THR A 319 -2.33 9.09 -39.45
CA THR A 319 -1.64 8.92 -40.73
C THR A 319 -1.77 7.48 -41.24
N LEU A 320 -1.51 6.50 -40.37
CA LEU A 320 -1.58 5.08 -40.73
C LEU A 320 -3.01 4.63 -41.07
N LEU A 321 -4.03 5.20 -40.41
CA LEU A 321 -5.42 4.85 -40.67
C LEU A 321 -5.84 5.27 -42.08
N VAL A 322 -5.46 6.48 -42.49
CA VAL A 322 -5.76 6.97 -43.85
C VAL A 322 -5.10 6.08 -44.91
N SER A 323 -3.84 5.69 -44.72
CA SER A 323 -3.17 4.79 -45.67
C SER A 323 -3.75 3.38 -45.66
N ALA A 324 -4.03 2.82 -44.49
CA ALA A 324 -4.55 1.45 -44.36
C ALA A 324 -5.94 1.29 -44.98
N VAL A 325 -6.83 2.27 -44.78
CA VAL A 325 -8.16 2.27 -45.41
C VAL A 325 -8.03 2.36 -46.92
N LYS A 326 -7.22 3.28 -47.43
CA LYS A 326 -6.98 3.43 -48.88
C LYS A 326 -6.43 2.16 -49.52
N GLU A 327 -5.46 1.52 -48.88
CA GLU A 327 -4.88 0.26 -49.37
C GLU A 327 -5.89 -0.89 -49.34
N ASN A 328 -6.72 -0.97 -48.29
CA ASN A 328 -7.75 -2.00 -48.20
C ASN A 328 -8.85 -1.81 -49.24
N ASP A 329 -9.29 -0.58 -49.50
CA ASP A 329 -10.32 -0.30 -50.50
C ASP A 329 -9.87 -0.59 -51.94
N VAL A 330 -8.56 -0.50 -52.21
CA VAL A 330 -7.99 -0.67 -53.56
C VAL A 330 -7.41 -2.05 -53.80
N ILE A 331 -6.77 -2.66 -52.79
CA ILE A 331 -5.93 -3.85 -52.96
C ILE A 331 -6.54 -5.06 -52.26
N TYR A 332 -6.78 -4.98 -50.95
CA TYR A 332 -7.06 -6.16 -50.13
C TYR A 332 -8.55 -6.53 -50.10
N CYS A 333 -9.43 -5.52 -50.12
CA CYS A 333 -10.87 -5.64 -49.99
C CYS A 333 -11.31 -6.50 -48.78
N ASP A 334 -10.53 -6.46 -47.69
CA ASP A 334 -10.80 -7.26 -46.50
C ASP A 334 -11.94 -6.63 -45.69
N VAL A 335 -12.84 -7.47 -45.17
CA VAL A 335 -14.05 -7.00 -44.48
C VAL A 335 -13.67 -6.49 -43.10
N VAL A 336 -13.95 -5.22 -42.83
CA VAL A 336 -13.70 -4.62 -41.52
C VAL A 336 -14.73 -5.17 -40.51
N PRO A 337 -14.31 -5.95 -39.49
CA PRO A 337 -15.22 -6.47 -38.48
C PRO A 337 -15.65 -5.37 -37.50
N LYS A 338 -16.71 -5.65 -36.74
CA LYS A 338 -17.03 -4.85 -35.54
C LYS A 338 -16.06 -5.18 -34.42
N TYR A 339 -15.73 -4.19 -33.59
CA TYR A 339 -14.72 -4.34 -32.53
C TYR A 339 -15.07 -5.43 -31.51
N GLU A 340 -16.36 -5.67 -31.23
CA GLU A 340 -16.79 -6.72 -30.30
C GLU A 340 -16.48 -8.14 -30.79
N LYS A 341 -16.22 -8.31 -32.09
CA LYS A 341 -15.81 -9.59 -32.67
C LYS A 341 -14.29 -9.78 -32.65
N CYS A 342 -13.52 -8.74 -32.35
CA CYS A 342 -12.07 -8.81 -32.25
C CYS A 342 -11.65 -9.47 -30.93
N GLU A 343 -10.53 -10.18 -30.94
CA GLU A 343 -10.00 -10.82 -29.73
C GLU A 343 -9.59 -9.77 -28.69
N GLU A 344 -9.98 -9.98 -27.43
CA GLU A 344 -9.57 -9.13 -26.31
C GLU A 344 -8.07 -9.26 -26.03
N LEU A 345 -7.43 -8.12 -25.75
CA LEU A 345 -5.99 -8.09 -25.50
C LEU A 345 -5.65 -8.48 -24.06
N SER A 346 -4.76 -9.46 -23.90
CA SER A 346 -4.20 -9.84 -22.61
C SER A 346 -3.10 -8.84 -22.18
N GLY A 347 -3.12 -8.40 -20.92
CA GLY A 347 -2.03 -7.59 -20.36
C GLY A 347 -0.90 -8.45 -19.77
N PHE A 348 0.32 -7.93 -19.77
CA PHE A 348 1.47 -8.57 -19.12
C PHE A 348 2.18 -7.62 -18.17
N ARG A 349 2.14 -7.94 -16.87
CA ARG A 349 2.80 -7.17 -15.82
C ARG A 349 4.22 -7.66 -15.59
N VAL A 350 5.19 -6.77 -15.76
CA VAL A 350 6.61 -7.05 -15.52
C VAL A 350 7.02 -6.53 -14.14
N VAL A 351 6.48 -5.39 -13.74
CA VAL A 351 6.89 -4.72 -12.51
C VAL A 351 6.28 -5.35 -11.27
N LYS A 352 7.13 -5.52 -10.27
CA LYS A 352 6.79 -6.03 -8.93
C LYS A 352 7.24 -5.04 -7.86
N LEU A 353 6.61 -5.10 -6.69
CA LEU A 353 7.06 -4.39 -5.51
C LEU A 353 8.45 -4.91 -5.13
N LEU A 354 9.41 -4.01 -4.90
CA LEU A 354 10.71 -4.36 -4.33
C LEU A 354 10.68 -4.03 -2.83
N PRO A 355 10.80 -5.04 -1.94
CA PRO A 355 10.79 -4.79 -0.51
C PRO A 355 12.02 -3.97 -0.11
N PHE A 356 11.83 -3.07 0.85
CA PHE A 356 12.91 -2.27 1.40
C PHE A 356 13.75 -3.09 2.40
N SER A 357 15.07 -2.99 2.29
CA SER A 357 16.04 -3.73 3.12
C SER A 357 16.26 -3.15 4.52
N GLY A 358 15.71 -1.97 4.81
CA GLY A 358 15.78 -1.34 6.13
C GLY A 358 16.79 -0.19 6.24
N ASN A 359 17.86 -0.20 5.41
CA ASN A 359 18.89 0.85 5.35
C ASN A 359 19.19 1.25 3.88
N PHE A 360 19.66 2.48 3.66
CA PHE A 360 20.05 3.00 2.35
C PHE A 360 21.56 2.89 2.08
N SER A 361 22.38 3.25 3.05
CA SER A 361 23.85 3.21 2.98
C SER A 361 24.42 1.99 3.72
N SER A 362 25.60 1.57 3.29
CA SER A 362 26.46 0.62 4.01
C SER A 362 27.42 1.30 5.00
N GLU A 363 27.44 2.64 5.03
CA GLU A 363 28.30 3.39 5.94
C GLU A 363 27.80 3.26 7.38
N GLU A 364 28.70 2.92 8.29
CA GLU A 364 28.38 2.82 9.71
C GLU A 364 28.13 4.21 10.29
N THR A 365 26.99 4.36 10.97
CA THR A 365 26.65 5.61 11.66
C THR A 365 27.45 5.71 12.96
N SER A 366 27.67 6.93 13.45
CA SER A 366 28.38 7.21 14.72
C SER A 366 27.80 6.43 15.92
N PHE A 367 26.51 6.09 15.85
CA PHE A 367 25.76 5.37 16.90
C PHE A 367 25.92 3.84 16.84
N CYS A 368 26.53 3.27 15.80
CA CYS A 368 26.77 1.83 15.70
C CYS A 368 27.66 1.28 16.84
N ARG A 369 28.44 2.16 17.49
CA ARG A 369 29.33 1.81 18.60
C ARG A 369 28.59 1.50 19.90
N LEU A 370 27.36 1.96 20.06
CA LEU A 370 26.53 1.65 21.22
C LEU A 370 25.93 0.24 21.07
N PRO A 371 25.77 -0.54 22.14
CA PRO A 371 24.99 -1.77 22.10
C PRO A 371 23.52 -1.45 21.80
N ASP A 372 22.79 -2.37 21.16
CA ASP A 372 21.34 -2.23 21.02
C ASP A 372 20.71 -2.18 22.42
N PHE A 373 19.65 -1.38 22.56
CA PHE A 373 18.91 -1.33 23.81
C PHE A 373 18.21 -2.66 24.02
N GLU A 374 18.74 -3.45 24.95
CA GLU A 374 18.05 -4.60 25.49
C GLU A 374 17.38 -4.16 26.80
N PRO A 375 16.05 -4.31 26.94
CA PRO A 375 15.42 -4.06 28.22
C PRO A 375 16.03 -5.05 29.22
N SER A 376 16.78 -4.53 30.21
CA SER A 376 17.45 -5.37 31.20
C SER A 376 16.46 -6.33 31.83
N GLU A 377 16.75 -7.63 31.81
CA GLU A 377 15.92 -8.65 32.49
C GLU A 377 15.69 -8.27 33.96
N GLU A 378 16.66 -7.62 34.61
CA GLU A 378 16.55 -7.10 35.97
C GLU A 378 15.54 -5.95 36.12
N LYS A 379 15.47 -4.94 35.23
CA LYS A 379 14.40 -3.92 35.30
C LYS A 379 13.02 -4.49 34.95
N LEU A 380 12.96 -5.48 34.06
CA LEU A 380 11.72 -6.24 33.78
C LEU A 380 11.29 -7.05 35.02
N LEU A 381 12.24 -7.67 35.72
CA LEU A 381 12.03 -8.43 36.95
C LEU A 381 11.73 -7.53 38.16
N GLU A 382 12.34 -6.35 38.29
CA GLU A 382 12.05 -5.34 39.32
C GLU A 382 10.69 -4.66 39.09
N GLN A 383 10.34 -4.36 37.83
CA GLN A 383 8.99 -3.93 37.46
C GLN A 383 7.94 -5.03 37.63
N GLN A 384 8.34 -6.31 37.62
CA GLN A 384 7.49 -7.44 37.94
C GLN A 384 7.42 -7.72 39.46
N ALA A 385 8.50 -7.47 40.19
CA ALA A 385 8.62 -7.71 41.64
C ALA A 385 8.03 -6.57 42.49
N SER A 386 7.89 -5.36 41.93
CA SER A 386 7.21 -4.22 42.56
C SER A 386 5.69 -4.26 42.41
N LEU A 387 5.13 -5.23 41.69
CA LEU A 387 3.70 -5.40 41.50
C LEU A 387 3.09 -6.25 42.61
N THR A 388 1.94 -5.81 43.09
CA THR A 388 1.10 -6.65 43.97
C THR A 388 0.55 -7.86 43.19
N GLU A 389 0.18 -8.93 43.91
CA GLU A 389 -0.30 -10.19 43.31
C GLU A 389 -1.54 -9.97 42.40
N GLU A 390 -2.36 -8.97 42.71
CA GLU A 390 -3.50 -8.54 41.90
C GLU A 390 -3.07 -7.84 40.59
N GLU A 391 -2.04 -6.99 40.61
CA GLU A 391 -1.50 -6.32 39.42
C GLU A 391 -0.74 -7.31 38.52
N LEU A 392 -0.09 -8.31 39.10
CA LEU A 392 0.50 -9.44 38.36
C LEU A 392 -0.58 -10.29 37.68
N SER A 393 -1.72 -10.51 38.33
CA SER A 393 -2.84 -11.25 37.74
C SER A 393 -3.48 -10.50 36.56
N THR A 394 -3.64 -9.18 36.68
CA THR A 394 -4.16 -8.32 35.61
C THR A 394 -3.15 -8.11 34.49
N ARG A 395 -1.84 -8.07 34.78
CA ARG A 395 -0.79 -8.07 33.75
C ARG A 395 -0.67 -9.41 33.04
N ARG A 396 -0.89 -10.53 33.73
CA ARG A 396 -0.96 -11.86 33.08
C ARG A 396 -2.20 -11.96 32.20
N SER A 397 -3.36 -11.49 32.65
CA SER A 397 -4.57 -11.47 31.81
C SER A 397 -4.37 -10.55 30.60
N THR A 398 -3.86 -9.33 30.79
CA THR A 398 -3.61 -8.40 29.69
C THR A 398 -2.48 -8.82 28.76
N ALA A 399 -1.45 -9.52 29.25
CA ALA A 399 -0.41 -10.10 28.39
C ALA A 399 -0.95 -11.30 27.59
N LEU A 400 -1.86 -12.09 28.17
CA LEU A 400 -2.64 -13.08 27.42
C LEU A 400 -3.56 -12.41 26.42
N ASP A 401 -4.23 -11.31 26.77
CA ASP A 401 -5.09 -10.52 25.88
C ASP A 401 -4.28 -9.90 24.73
N LEU A 402 -3.10 -9.35 24.99
CA LEU A 402 -2.20 -8.79 23.96
C LEU A 402 -1.54 -9.86 23.09
N LYS A 403 -1.20 -11.01 23.66
CA LYS A 403 -0.69 -12.17 22.91
C LYS A 403 -1.78 -12.78 22.05
N THR A 404 -3.00 -12.87 22.58
CA THR A 404 -4.17 -13.32 21.83
C THR A 404 -4.56 -12.31 20.77
N ASP A 405 -4.54 -11.02 21.04
CA ASP A 405 -4.77 -9.92 20.07
C ASP A 405 -3.69 -9.87 18.99
N GLY A 406 -2.41 -10.05 19.33
CA GLY A 406 -1.32 -10.09 18.35
C GLY A 406 -1.36 -11.33 17.44
N LEU A 407 -1.79 -12.48 17.98
CA LEU A 407 -2.08 -13.69 17.19
C LEU A 407 -3.35 -13.51 16.35
N LEU A 408 -4.38 -12.87 16.91
CA LEU A 408 -5.63 -12.52 16.24
C LEU A 408 -5.38 -11.54 15.10
N GLU A 409 -4.49 -10.58 15.27
CA GLU A 409 -4.16 -9.59 14.24
C GLU A 409 -3.40 -10.25 13.09
N LYS A 410 -2.44 -11.14 13.39
CA LYS A 410 -1.75 -11.97 12.38
C LYS A 410 -2.73 -12.88 11.63
N GLU A 411 -3.68 -13.52 12.30
CA GLU A 411 -4.69 -14.36 11.66
C GLU A 411 -5.75 -13.56 10.89
N VAL A 412 -6.23 -12.42 11.41
CA VAL A 412 -7.10 -11.49 10.68
C VAL A 412 -6.39 -10.97 9.43
N ARG A 413 -5.07 -10.73 9.50
CA ARG A 413 -4.23 -10.35 8.37
C ARG A 413 -4.09 -11.50 7.36
N LEU A 414 -3.93 -12.75 7.81
CA LEU A 414 -3.92 -13.96 6.97
C LEU A 414 -5.30 -14.27 6.34
N ILE A 415 -6.39 -14.05 7.06
CA ILE A 415 -7.77 -14.22 6.61
C ILE A 415 -8.12 -13.11 5.61
N ARG A 416 -7.77 -11.85 5.89
CA ARG A 416 -7.87 -10.74 4.91
C ARG A 416 -7.11 -11.09 3.62
N ARG A 417 -5.90 -11.64 3.73
CA ARG A 417 -5.12 -12.15 2.58
C ARG A 417 -5.82 -13.32 1.86
N ARG A 418 -6.25 -14.38 2.57
CA ARG A 418 -6.91 -15.57 2.01
C ARG A 418 -8.22 -15.26 1.30
N TYR A 419 -9.03 -14.36 1.85
CA TYR A 419 -10.31 -13.99 1.26
C TYR A 419 -10.17 -12.96 0.13
N SER A 420 -9.10 -12.16 0.10
CA SER A 420 -8.86 -11.21 -1.00
C SER A 420 -8.58 -11.86 -2.37
N PHE A 421 -8.17 -13.14 -2.42
CA PHE A 421 -7.53 -13.65 -3.65
C PHE A 421 -8.27 -14.70 -4.49
N LYS A 422 -9.35 -15.36 -4.04
CA LYS A 422 -9.96 -16.42 -4.88
C LYS A 422 -11.47 -16.62 -4.86
N ARG A 423 -12.21 -16.29 -3.78
CA ARG A 423 -13.67 -16.52 -3.70
C ARG A 423 -14.55 -15.27 -3.83
N LEU A 424 -13.99 -14.06 -3.75
CA LEU A 424 -14.75 -12.80 -3.82
C LEU A 424 -15.20 -12.39 -5.24
N ARG A 425 -14.77 -13.13 -6.27
CA ARG A 425 -15.04 -12.82 -7.69
C ARG A 425 -16.48 -13.14 -8.13
N ASN A 426 -17.20 -14.01 -7.40
CA ASN A 426 -18.46 -14.59 -7.89
C ASN A 426 -19.74 -14.17 -7.13
N LEU A 427 -19.69 -13.21 -6.21
CA LEU A 427 -20.91 -12.69 -5.56
C LEU A 427 -21.06 -11.19 -5.82
N HIS A 428 -22.22 -10.76 -6.34
CA HIS A 428 -22.57 -9.36 -6.51
C HIS A 428 -23.26 -8.81 -5.25
N THR A 429 -23.09 -7.50 -5.01
CA THR A 429 -23.51 -6.67 -3.85
C THR A 429 -22.47 -6.49 -2.72
N GLY A 430 -21.90 -5.29 -2.63
CA GLY A 430 -20.84 -4.92 -1.68
C GLY A 430 -21.27 -4.78 -0.21
N ARG A 431 -22.58 -4.75 0.07
CA ARG A 431 -23.11 -4.82 1.46
C ARG A 431 -23.10 -6.25 1.99
N PHE A 432 -23.50 -7.22 1.17
CA PHE A 432 -23.49 -8.64 1.54
C PHE A 432 -22.06 -9.15 1.78
N LYS A 433 -21.09 -8.69 0.96
CA LYS A 433 -19.65 -8.95 1.14
C LYS A 433 -19.09 -8.49 2.49
N ARG A 434 -19.48 -7.28 2.92
CA ARG A 434 -19.03 -6.70 4.20
C ARG A 434 -19.64 -7.41 5.40
N CYS A 435 -20.91 -7.82 5.30
CA CYS A 435 -21.60 -8.54 6.37
C CYS A 435 -21.01 -9.94 6.57
N LEU A 436 -20.80 -10.70 5.48
CA LEU A 436 -20.23 -12.06 5.54
C LEU A 436 -18.77 -12.08 6.03
N ALA A 437 -17.97 -11.09 5.61
CA ALA A 437 -16.60 -10.94 6.12
C ALA A 437 -16.59 -10.63 7.62
N ARG A 438 -17.49 -9.74 8.09
CA ARG A 438 -17.64 -9.44 9.52
C ARG A 438 -18.09 -10.67 10.32
N GLN A 439 -19.05 -11.44 9.81
CA GLN A 439 -19.52 -12.68 10.46
C GLN A 439 -18.40 -13.71 10.65
N ASN A 440 -17.60 -13.95 9.61
CA ASN A 440 -16.51 -14.93 9.67
C ASN A 440 -15.34 -14.46 10.55
N ILE A 441 -15.09 -13.15 10.64
CA ILE A 441 -14.07 -12.57 11.54
C ILE A 441 -14.50 -12.74 13.00
N VAL A 442 -15.76 -12.45 13.31
CA VAL A 442 -16.31 -12.62 14.67
C VAL A 442 -16.33 -14.09 15.08
N LEU A 443 -16.69 -14.99 14.17
CA LEU A 443 -16.62 -16.44 14.42
C LEU A 443 -15.19 -16.91 14.68
N ALA A 444 -14.21 -16.51 13.85
CA ALA A 444 -12.81 -16.86 14.04
C ALA A 444 -12.26 -16.35 15.39
N ARG A 445 -12.66 -15.14 15.79
CA ARG A 445 -12.31 -14.56 17.10
C ARG A 445 -12.85 -15.39 18.25
N SER A 446 -14.13 -15.76 18.21
CA SER A 446 -14.74 -16.60 19.25
C SER A 446 -14.09 -17.99 19.37
N THR A 447 -13.68 -18.62 18.26
CA THR A 447 -13.02 -19.94 18.26
C THR A 447 -11.61 -19.94 18.87
N PHE A 448 -10.94 -18.80 18.92
CA PHE A 448 -9.60 -18.67 19.48
C PHE A 448 -9.63 -18.34 20.99
N PHE A 449 -10.57 -17.51 21.44
CA PHE A 449 -10.81 -17.20 22.87
C PHE A 449 -11.39 -18.38 23.68
N HIS A 450 -11.75 -19.47 22.99
CA HIS A 450 -12.31 -20.69 23.56
C HIS A 450 -11.40 -21.45 24.54
N CYS A 451 -10.13 -21.07 24.68
CA CYS A 451 -9.20 -21.79 25.54
C CYS A 451 -9.31 -21.46 27.04
N GLU A 452 -9.96 -20.37 27.48
CA GLU A 452 -10.12 -20.10 28.92
C GLU A 452 -11.18 -19.03 29.30
N HIS A 453 -11.79 -18.31 28.34
CA HIS A 453 -12.73 -17.21 28.63
C HIS A 453 -14.09 -17.35 27.90
N PHE A 454 -14.99 -18.17 28.45
CA PHE A 454 -16.28 -18.50 27.84
C PHE A 454 -17.27 -17.31 27.72
N VAL A 455 -17.22 -16.33 28.63
CA VAL A 455 -18.17 -15.20 28.68
C VAL A 455 -17.96 -14.22 27.53
N ALA A 456 -16.72 -13.91 27.17
CA ALA A 456 -16.39 -13.04 26.04
C ALA A 456 -16.76 -13.70 24.69
N SER A 457 -16.52 -15.02 24.58
CA SER A 457 -16.92 -15.80 23.40
C SER A 457 -18.44 -15.77 23.15
N LEU A 458 -19.27 -15.77 24.20
CA LEU A 458 -20.72 -15.63 24.04
C LEU A 458 -21.12 -14.26 23.46
N GLN A 459 -20.48 -13.17 23.90
CA GLN A 459 -20.78 -11.82 23.40
C GLN A 459 -20.48 -11.72 21.90
N ASP A 460 -19.37 -12.29 21.46
CA ASP A 460 -18.98 -12.33 20.05
C ASP A 460 -19.94 -13.19 19.22
N LEU A 461 -20.30 -14.38 19.70
CA LEU A 461 -21.24 -15.26 19.01
C LEU A 461 -22.64 -14.64 18.93
N ASN A 462 -23.09 -13.95 19.97
CA ASN A 462 -24.33 -13.17 19.96
C ASN A 462 -24.28 -12.05 18.93
N ARG A 463 -23.16 -11.35 18.80
CA ARG A 463 -22.97 -10.31 17.78
C ARG A 463 -22.98 -10.89 16.37
N ALA A 464 -22.39 -12.07 16.16
CA ALA A 464 -22.44 -12.77 14.87
C ALA A 464 -23.87 -13.15 14.49
N LEU A 465 -24.66 -13.65 15.45
CA LEU A 465 -26.07 -14.02 15.23
C LEU A 465 -26.98 -12.79 15.08
N HIS A 466 -26.69 -11.68 15.73
CA HIS A 466 -27.38 -10.41 15.50
C HIS A 466 -27.13 -9.87 14.07
N LEU A 467 -25.96 -10.15 13.49
CA LEU A 467 -25.66 -9.78 12.10
C LEU A 467 -26.29 -10.73 11.07
N ASN A 468 -26.49 -11.99 11.42
CA ASN A 468 -27.24 -12.97 10.64
C ASN A 468 -27.79 -14.06 11.53
N GLU A 469 -29.11 -14.00 11.73
CA GLU A 469 -29.82 -14.93 12.58
C GLU A 469 -29.75 -16.37 12.07
N ASN A 470 -29.55 -16.59 10.76
CA ASN A 470 -29.47 -17.94 10.18
C ASN A 470 -28.04 -18.48 10.12
N TYR A 471 -27.09 -17.91 10.88
CA TYR A 471 -25.68 -18.33 10.82
C TYR A 471 -25.42 -19.61 11.63
N VAL A 472 -25.67 -20.75 10.99
CA VAL A 472 -25.60 -22.11 11.57
C VAL A 472 -24.29 -22.37 12.34
N LYS A 473 -23.14 -21.98 11.79
CA LYS A 473 -21.83 -22.21 12.42
C LYS A 473 -21.61 -21.43 13.72
N ALA A 474 -22.08 -20.18 13.79
CA ALA A 474 -22.01 -19.39 15.02
C ALA A 474 -22.96 -19.95 16.08
N ARG A 475 -24.16 -20.39 15.69
CA ARG A 475 -25.12 -20.99 16.61
C ARG A 475 -24.61 -22.31 17.20
N LEU A 476 -24.01 -23.16 16.36
CA LEU A 476 -23.37 -24.41 16.81
C LEU A 476 -22.26 -24.14 17.83
N LYS A 477 -21.39 -23.14 17.56
CA LYS A 477 -20.33 -22.77 18.49
C LYS A 477 -20.87 -22.18 19.79
N ARG A 478 -21.97 -21.42 19.75
CA ARG A 478 -22.62 -20.89 20.95
C ARG A 478 -23.18 -22.00 21.83
N ALA A 479 -23.79 -23.02 21.23
CA ALA A 479 -24.26 -24.21 21.94
C ALA A 479 -23.11 -24.94 22.68
N GLN A 480 -21.95 -25.10 22.02
CA GLN A 480 -20.75 -25.70 22.64
C GLN A 480 -20.21 -24.86 23.80
N VAL A 481 -20.25 -23.52 23.71
CA VAL A 481 -19.87 -22.64 24.83
C VAL A 481 -20.85 -22.79 26.00
N PHE A 482 -22.15 -22.84 25.74
CA PHE A 482 -23.17 -23.02 26.79
C PHE A 482 -23.05 -24.39 27.48
N GLU A 483 -22.75 -25.47 26.74
CA GLU A 483 -22.44 -26.78 27.33
C GLU A 483 -21.26 -26.68 28.31
N LYS A 484 -20.17 -26.00 27.92
CA LYS A 484 -18.98 -25.83 28.79
C LYS A 484 -19.23 -24.94 30.01
N LEU A 485 -20.18 -24.01 29.92
CA LEU A 485 -20.61 -23.15 31.04
C LEU A 485 -21.66 -23.82 31.95
N GLY A 486 -22.12 -25.03 31.61
CA GLY A 486 -23.16 -25.73 32.36
C GLY A 486 -24.58 -25.19 32.16
N ASN A 487 -24.78 -24.31 31.17
CA ASN A 487 -26.11 -23.77 30.85
C ASN A 487 -26.81 -24.66 29.82
N ILE A 488 -27.33 -25.79 30.30
CA ILE A 488 -27.81 -26.92 29.47
C ILE A 488 -29.07 -26.56 28.67
N SER A 489 -29.99 -25.75 29.22
CA SER A 489 -31.24 -25.37 28.55
C SER A 489 -30.98 -24.58 27.26
N ASP A 490 -30.10 -23.59 27.34
CA ASP A 490 -29.78 -22.70 26.22
C ASP A 490 -28.93 -23.42 25.16
N ALA A 491 -28.05 -24.34 25.60
CA ALA A 491 -27.29 -25.22 24.71
C ALA A 491 -28.24 -26.11 23.88
N LEU A 492 -29.22 -26.76 24.52
CA LEU A 492 -30.19 -27.62 23.84
C LEU A 492 -31.06 -26.84 22.85
N GLN A 493 -31.46 -25.61 23.18
CA GLN A 493 -32.21 -24.75 22.27
C GLN A 493 -31.42 -24.40 21.00
N ASP A 494 -30.14 -24.07 21.16
CA ASP A 494 -29.25 -23.77 20.03
C ASP A 494 -28.92 -25.01 19.19
N TYR A 495 -28.69 -26.18 19.80
CA TYR A 495 -28.50 -27.43 19.06
C TYR A 495 -29.75 -27.85 18.28
N LYS A 496 -30.94 -27.74 18.88
CA LYS A 496 -32.22 -28.04 18.20
C LYS A 496 -32.48 -27.12 17.02
N SER A 497 -32.18 -25.84 17.16
CA SER A 497 -32.33 -24.87 16.04
C SER A 497 -31.27 -25.00 14.95
N VAL A 498 -30.08 -25.54 15.26
CA VAL A 498 -29.12 -25.96 14.22
C VAL A 498 -29.65 -27.17 13.45
N LEU A 499 -30.22 -28.17 14.13
CA LEU A 499 -30.79 -29.36 13.48
C LEU A 499 -32.04 -29.06 12.64
N MET A 500 -32.81 -28.03 13.00
CA MET A 500 -33.91 -27.55 12.15
C MET A 500 -33.42 -26.96 10.82
N ALA A 501 -32.18 -26.44 10.77
CA ALA A 501 -31.58 -25.88 9.56
C ALA A 501 -30.77 -26.91 8.76
N ASP A 502 -30.12 -27.87 9.45
CA ASP A 502 -29.37 -28.97 8.85
C ASP A 502 -29.58 -30.27 9.65
N PRO A 503 -30.52 -31.13 9.22
CA PRO A 503 -30.88 -32.36 9.95
C PRO A 503 -29.78 -33.43 10.00
N GLU A 504 -28.73 -33.34 9.17
CA GLU A 504 -27.69 -34.37 9.07
C GLU A 504 -26.45 -34.08 9.94
N GLN A 505 -26.49 -33.01 10.75
CA GLN A 505 -25.38 -32.60 11.61
C GLN A 505 -25.23 -33.55 12.83
N LYS A 506 -24.46 -34.64 12.66
CA LYS A 506 -24.21 -35.67 13.69
C LYS A 506 -23.74 -35.12 15.03
N GLU A 507 -22.87 -34.11 15.01
CA GLU A 507 -22.34 -33.45 16.22
C GLU A 507 -23.43 -32.89 17.14
N CYS A 508 -24.56 -32.42 16.58
CA CYS A 508 -25.69 -31.90 17.37
C CYS A 508 -26.55 -33.02 17.94
N LEU A 509 -26.74 -34.12 17.20
CA LEU A 509 -27.54 -35.27 17.65
C LEU A 509 -26.86 -35.93 18.85
N ASP A 510 -25.56 -36.21 18.74
CA ASP A 510 -24.77 -36.81 19.81
C ASP A 510 -24.74 -35.92 21.07
N ALA A 511 -24.68 -34.59 20.89
CA ALA A 511 -24.67 -33.63 21.98
C ALA A 511 -26.04 -33.52 22.69
N ILE A 512 -27.15 -33.55 21.95
CA ILE A 512 -28.50 -33.52 22.55
C ILE A 512 -28.77 -34.81 23.32
N GLU A 513 -28.47 -35.98 22.75
CA GLU A 513 -28.67 -37.28 23.41
C GLU A 513 -27.90 -37.34 24.74
N LYS A 514 -26.64 -36.89 24.75
CA LYS A 514 -25.81 -36.79 25.94
C LYS A 514 -26.37 -35.83 27.00
N LEU A 515 -26.87 -34.67 26.58
CA LEU A 515 -27.36 -33.63 27.49
C LEU A 515 -28.76 -33.94 28.05
N GLU A 516 -29.64 -34.55 27.27
CA GLU A 516 -30.96 -35.01 27.72
C GLU A 516 -30.83 -36.17 28.72
N PHE A 517 -29.85 -37.08 28.56
CA PHE A 517 -29.58 -38.12 29.56
C PHE A 517 -29.05 -37.57 30.90
N SER A 518 -28.31 -36.46 30.86
CA SER A 518 -27.73 -35.80 32.06
C SER A 518 -28.72 -34.95 32.85
N THR A 519 -29.92 -34.69 32.32
CA THR A 519 -30.96 -33.88 32.98
C THR A 519 -32.09 -34.71 33.58
N VAL A 520 -32.13 -36.02 33.27
CA VAL A 520 -33.15 -36.98 33.74
C VAL A 520 -32.65 -37.86 34.89
N ASN A 521 -31.34 -37.89 35.16
CA ASN A 521 -30.72 -38.46 36.37
C ASN A 521 -30.22 -37.34 37.28
#